data_AF-A0A838QPB2-F1
#
_entry.id   AF-A0A838QPB2-F1
#
_cell.length_a   1.000
_cell.length_b   1.000
_cell.length_c   1.000
_cell.angle_alpha   90.00
_cell.angle_beta   90.00
_cell.angle_gamma   90.00
#
_symmetry.space_group_name_H-M   'P 1'
#
loop_
_entity.id
_entity.type
_entity.pdbx_description
1 polymer ?
#
loop_
_entity_poly.entity_id
_entity_poly.type
_entity_poly.pdbx_seq_one_letter_code
_entity_poly.pdbx_strand_id
1 'polypeptide(L)'
;DDLLAILDVSQVRALINMGLNQADFPPELASLKQLPNLVKFIELRINLTRPAPSSLIITANNEADAEKLVAIVDEMKQLSAAHWAVEAQKQIASDDPVEQAAGRYSLRMSRLMDERFQIQREGDQLIVFRSDLTGQGGNPMVATATIGVLVALLLPAVQAAREAARRTQSMNNMKQIMLALLNHEAAKKTYPAYANFDAAGKPLLSWRVHILPYLEQEALYKQFHLDEPWDSEHNKQLIPLMPELFLDPSSRFLPANGKTHYVGVMGEGRLFDGSAEGHAIKTITDGTSNTIAVVQTGDTGAVAWTKPVDWKADENNLMGPFDPLHPGGFLAGFCDGHVSFISYEIEPGVFKALLTVNGEEVVNPGAY
;
A
#
# COMPACT_ATOMS: atom_id res chain seq x y z
N ASP A 1 12.78 3.53 26.75
CA ASP A 1 12.67 4.85 26.09
C ASP A 1 11.26 5.37 26.18
N ASP A 2 11.11 6.67 26.40
CA ASP A 2 9.82 7.35 26.30
C ASP A 2 9.40 7.44 24.83
N LEU A 3 8.10 7.34 24.53
CA LEU A 3 7.54 7.40 23.17
C LEU A 3 6.73 8.67 22.98
N LEU A 4 6.97 9.39 21.88
CA LEU A 4 6.08 10.42 21.37
C LEU A 4 5.69 10.06 19.94
N ALA A 5 4.39 9.92 19.68
CA ALA A 5 3.84 9.74 18.36
C ALA A 5 2.81 10.84 18.10
N ILE A 6 2.96 11.56 16.99
CA ILE A 6 2.01 12.57 16.54
C ILE A 6 1.57 12.19 15.14
N LEU A 7 0.26 12.06 14.95
CA LEU A 7 -0.35 11.84 13.64
C LEU A 7 -1.08 13.12 13.23
N ASP A 8 -0.56 13.81 12.21
CA ASP A 8 -1.28 14.90 11.55
C ASP A 8 -2.33 14.31 10.61
N VAL A 9 -3.58 14.27 11.07
CA VAL A 9 -4.70 13.66 10.35
C VAL A 9 -5.02 14.47 9.10
N SER A 10 -4.71 15.78 9.06
CA SER A 10 -4.97 16.61 7.88
C SER A 10 -4.22 16.14 6.63
N GLN A 11 -3.00 15.62 6.80
CA GLN A 11 -2.15 15.15 5.69
C GLN A 11 -2.61 13.82 5.11
N VAL A 12 -3.25 12.98 5.93
CA VAL A 12 -3.69 11.63 5.54
C VAL A 12 -5.22 11.50 5.44
N ARG A 13 -5.97 12.59 5.66
CA ARG A 13 -7.44 12.61 5.70
C ARG A 13 -8.08 11.97 4.48
N ALA A 14 -7.58 12.29 3.28
CA ALA A 14 -8.10 11.76 2.03
C ALA A 14 -7.98 10.23 1.96
N LEU A 15 -6.83 9.69 2.38
CA LEU A 15 -6.58 8.25 2.41
C LEU A 15 -7.46 7.54 3.45
N ILE A 16 -7.60 8.13 4.64
CA ILE A 16 -8.46 7.59 5.70
C ILE A 16 -9.92 7.57 5.23
N ASN A 17 -10.42 8.67 4.66
CA ASN A 17 -11.79 8.76 4.15
C ASN A 17 -12.04 7.76 3.01
N MET A 18 -11.07 7.57 2.11
CA MET A 18 -11.17 6.58 1.04
C MET A 18 -11.37 5.17 1.62
N GLY A 19 -10.57 4.78 2.63
CA GLY A 19 -10.72 3.49 3.29
C GLY A 19 -12.04 3.33 4.04
N LEU A 20 -12.46 4.35 4.79
CA LEU A 20 -13.73 4.31 5.55
C LEU A 20 -14.98 4.28 4.65
N ASN A 21 -14.91 4.88 3.46
CA ASN A 21 -16.02 4.86 2.50
C ASN A 21 -16.17 3.51 1.80
N GLN A 22 -15.09 2.74 1.67
CA GLN A 22 -15.11 1.38 1.12
C GLN A 22 -15.50 0.32 2.15
N ALA A 23 -15.36 0.62 3.45
CA ALA A 23 -15.76 -0.27 4.52
C ALA A 23 -17.28 -0.28 4.71
N ASP A 24 -17.85 -1.49 4.80
CA ASP A 24 -19.23 -1.71 5.17
C ASP A 24 -19.37 -1.60 6.69
N PHE A 25 -20.00 -0.53 7.15
CA PHE A 25 -20.18 -0.25 8.58
C PHE A 25 -21.63 -0.61 8.97
N PRO A 26 -21.81 -1.32 10.10
CA PRO A 26 -23.12 -1.43 10.73
C PRO A 26 -23.74 -0.02 10.93
N PRO A 27 -25.07 0.14 10.78
CA PRO A 27 -25.74 1.43 10.92
C PRO A 27 -25.39 2.15 12.23
N GLU A 28 -25.17 1.39 13.30
CA GLU A 28 -24.85 1.90 14.63
C GLU A 28 -23.43 2.50 14.74
N LEU A 29 -22.57 2.28 13.73
CA LEU A 29 -21.20 2.81 13.67
C LEU A 29 -21.03 3.88 12.58
N ALA A 30 -22.11 4.34 11.96
CA ALA A 30 -22.06 5.29 10.84
C ALA A 30 -21.41 6.63 11.24
N SER A 31 -21.54 7.06 12.49
CA SER A 31 -20.96 8.31 13.00
C SER A 31 -19.42 8.30 12.96
N LEU A 32 -18.77 7.13 12.99
CA LEU A 32 -17.31 7.00 12.89
C LEU A 32 -16.74 7.50 11.56
N LYS A 33 -17.54 7.47 10.48
CA LYS A 33 -17.11 7.98 9.16
C LYS A 33 -16.81 9.47 9.17
N GLN A 34 -17.31 10.21 10.16
CA GLN A 34 -17.10 11.65 10.27
C GLN A 34 -15.80 12.01 11.00
N LEU A 35 -15.23 11.10 11.78
CA LEU A 35 -14.06 11.36 12.64
C LEU A 35 -12.87 12.01 11.91
N PRO A 36 -12.43 11.55 10.72
CA PRO A 36 -11.25 12.12 10.07
C PRO A 36 -11.45 13.59 9.65
N ASN A 37 -12.70 14.00 9.46
CA ASN A 37 -13.05 15.37 9.08
C ASN A 37 -13.10 16.30 10.29
N LEU A 38 -13.19 15.77 11.51
CA LEU A 38 -13.26 16.55 12.75
C LEU A 38 -11.89 16.69 13.43
N VAL A 39 -10.96 15.78 13.15
CA VAL A 39 -9.64 15.72 13.79
C VAL A 39 -8.57 16.44 12.98
N LYS A 40 -7.74 17.20 13.68
CA LYS A 40 -6.53 17.86 13.16
C LYS A 40 -5.30 16.99 13.38
N PHE A 41 -5.00 16.61 14.62
CA PHE A 41 -3.92 15.66 14.93
C PHE A 41 -4.21 14.85 16.19
N ILE A 42 -3.54 13.70 16.30
CA ILE A 42 -3.60 12.80 17.45
C ILE A 42 -2.20 12.72 18.04
N GLU A 43 -2.06 13.03 19.32
CA GLU A 43 -0.81 12.93 20.08
C GLU A 43 -0.89 11.80 21.11
N LEU A 44 0.02 10.83 20.99
CA LEU A 44 0.28 9.81 21.98
C LEU A 44 1.63 10.07 22.63
N ARG A 45 1.63 10.26 23.94
CA ARG A 45 2.82 10.41 24.77
C ARG A 45 2.87 9.30 25.80
N ILE A 46 3.94 8.51 25.78
CA ILE A 46 4.21 7.46 26.76
C ILE A 46 5.53 7.79 27.46
N ASN A 47 5.45 8.17 28.72
CA ASN A 47 6.61 8.39 29.58
C ASN A 47 6.75 7.17 30.49
N LEU A 48 7.84 6.43 30.33
CA LEU A 48 8.16 5.22 31.10
C LEU A 48 9.32 5.45 32.07
N THR A 49 10.19 6.40 31.75
CA THR A 49 11.45 6.64 32.47
C THR A 49 11.46 7.93 33.26
N ARG A 50 10.60 8.89 32.89
CA ARG A 50 10.51 10.22 33.51
C ARG A 50 9.20 10.37 34.29
N PRO A 51 9.21 11.10 35.42
CA PRO A 51 8.01 11.42 36.19
C PRO A 51 7.18 12.49 35.47
N ALA A 52 6.55 12.09 34.37
CA ALA A 52 5.68 12.90 33.56
C ALA A 52 4.46 12.08 33.14
N PRO A 53 3.26 12.69 33.03
CA PRO A 53 2.06 11.95 32.66
C PRO A 53 2.19 11.43 31.23
N SER A 54 1.80 10.19 31.03
CA SER A 54 1.48 9.64 29.71
C SER A 54 0.07 10.07 29.33
N SER A 55 -0.15 10.37 28.05
CA SER A 55 -1.43 10.89 27.58
C SER A 55 -1.73 10.51 26.14
N LEU A 56 -3.02 10.42 25.84
CA LEU A 56 -3.55 10.46 24.48
C LEU A 56 -4.47 11.68 24.37
N ILE A 57 -4.12 12.57 23.45
CA ILE A 57 -4.84 13.81 23.19
C ILE A 57 -5.23 13.84 21.72
N ILE A 58 -6.50 14.07 21.46
CA ILE A 58 -7.04 14.29 20.11
C ILE A 58 -7.33 15.77 19.99
N THR A 59 -6.72 16.44 19.02
CA THR A 59 -6.99 17.86 18.73
C THR A 59 -7.94 17.95 17.55
N ALA A 60 -9.09 18.58 17.75
CA ALA A 60 -10.07 18.85 16.71
C ALA A 60 -9.60 19.97 15.77
N ASN A 61 -10.29 20.21 14.65
CA ASN A 61 -9.98 21.38 13.81
C ASN A 61 -10.35 22.70 14.51
N ASN A 62 -11.35 22.67 15.39
CA ASN A 62 -11.90 23.80 16.13
C ASN A 62 -12.75 23.29 17.30
N GLU A 63 -13.19 24.20 18.17
CA GLU A 63 -14.00 23.87 19.35
C GLU A 63 -15.36 23.21 19.03
N ALA A 64 -16.02 23.60 17.93
CA ALA A 64 -17.30 23.02 17.53
C ALA A 64 -17.15 21.57 17.04
N ASP A 65 -16.04 21.26 16.37
CA ASP A 65 -15.71 19.90 15.99
C ASP A 65 -15.31 19.05 17.20
N ALA A 66 -14.67 19.65 18.21
CA ALA A 66 -14.39 18.98 19.48
C ALA A 66 -15.68 18.55 20.20
N GLU A 67 -16.75 19.36 20.17
CA GLU A 67 -18.06 18.99 20.72
C GLU A 67 -18.66 17.77 20.02
N LYS A 68 -18.59 17.74 18.69
CA LYS A 68 -19.06 16.60 17.90
C LYS A 68 -18.25 15.34 18.21
N LEU A 69 -16.93 15.48 18.36
CA LEU A 69 -16.06 14.36 18.72
C LEU A 69 -16.44 13.77 20.09
N VAL A 70 -16.70 14.60 21.10
CA VAL A 70 -17.14 14.12 22.42
C VAL A 70 -18.44 13.33 22.28
N ALA A 71 -19.42 13.86 21.55
CA ALA A 71 -20.69 13.17 21.33
C ALA A 71 -20.53 11.81 20.64
N ILE A 72 -19.67 11.71 19.62
CA ILE A 72 -19.39 10.44 18.92
C ILE A 72 -18.73 9.44 19.89
N VAL A 73 -17.78 9.88 20.71
CA VAL A 73 -17.14 8.95 21.65
C VAL A 73 -18.10 8.51 22.75
N ASP A 74 -18.97 9.39 23.24
CA ASP A 74 -20.00 9.01 24.22
C ASP A 74 -21.01 8.01 23.64
N GLU A 75 -21.43 8.19 22.38
CA GLU A 75 -22.25 7.21 21.65
C GLU A 75 -21.55 5.83 21.61
N MET A 76 -20.26 5.81 21.25
CA MET A 76 -19.46 4.59 21.19
C MET A 76 -19.31 3.93 22.56
N LYS A 77 -19.11 4.71 23.63
CA LYS A 77 -19.07 4.21 25.00
C LYS A 77 -20.38 3.50 25.37
N GLN A 78 -21.52 4.11 25.05
CA GLN A 78 -22.83 3.55 25.35
C GLN A 78 -23.07 2.24 24.57
N LEU A 79 -22.72 2.23 23.28
CA LEU A 79 -22.85 1.04 22.45
C LEU A 79 -21.97 -0.11 22.94
N SER A 80 -20.71 0.17 23.27
CA SER A 80 -19.79 -0.82 23.84
C SER A 80 -20.28 -1.34 25.19
N ALA A 81 -20.77 -0.45 26.07
CA ALA A 81 -21.31 -0.84 27.37
C ALA A 81 -22.54 -1.72 27.24
N ALA A 82 -23.45 -1.40 26.32
CA ALA A 82 -24.63 -2.20 26.03
C ALA A 82 -24.26 -3.59 25.51
N HIS A 83 -23.31 -3.67 24.57
CA HIS A 83 -22.83 -4.95 24.03
C HIS A 83 -22.20 -5.83 25.11
N TRP A 84 -21.30 -5.27 25.92
CA TRP A 84 -20.68 -5.99 27.04
C TRP A 84 -21.69 -6.41 28.10
N ALA A 85 -22.72 -5.61 28.38
CA ALA A 85 -23.77 -5.97 29.32
C ALA A 85 -24.57 -7.18 28.83
N VAL A 86 -24.94 -7.22 27.54
CA VAL A 86 -25.64 -8.37 26.94
C VAL A 86 -24.79 -9.63 27.02
N GLU A 87 -23.50 -9.54 26.68
CA GLU A 87 -22.61 -10.70 26.67
C GLU A 87 -22.32 -11.21 28.10
N ALA A 88 -22.06 -10.29 29.03
CA ALA A 88 -21.89 -10.64 30.44
C ALA A 88 -23.17 -11.27 31.02
N GLN A 89 -24.36 -10.83 30.60
CA GLN A 89 -25.62 -11.42 31.04
C GLN A 89 -25.81 -12.84 30.51
N LYS A 90 -25.39 -13.14 29.27
CA LYS A 90 -25.38 -14.52 28.73
C LYS A 90 -24.46 -15.42 29.55
N GLN A 91 -23.26 -14.96 29.89
CA GLN A 91 -22.31 -15.70 30.72
C GLN A 91 -22.84 -15.95 32.13
N ILE A 92 -23.54 -14.97 32.72
CA ILE A 92 -24.21 -15.12 34.03
C ILE A 92 -25.36 -16.13 33.97
N ALA A 93 -26.02 -16.27 32.83
CA ALA A 93 -27.11 -17.21 32.62
C ALA A 93 -26.63 -18.64 32.25
N SER A 94 -25.32 -18.86 32.08
CA SER A 94 -24.75 -20.17 31.79
C SER A 94 -24.82 -21.11 32.99
N ASP A 95 -24.83 -22.43 32.74
CA ASP A 95 -24.77 -23.47 33.77
C ASP A 95 -23.34 -23.69 34.32
N ASP A 96 -22.30 -23.13 33.67
CA ASP A 96 -20.91 -23.23 34.12
C ASP A 96 -20.60 -22.17 35.21
N PRO A 97 -20.22 -22.57 36.45
CA PRO A 97 -19.84 -21.65 37.52
C PRO A 97 -18.69 -20.69 37.17
N VAL A 98 -17.77 -21.09 36.29
CA VAL A 98 -16.66 -20.25 35.84
C VAL A 98 -17.15 -19.15 34.91
N GLU A 99 -18.04 -19.48 33.98
CA GLU A 99 -18.67 -18.50 33.07
C GLU A 99 -19.54 -17.51 33.85
N GLN A 100 -20.29 -17.98 34.85
CA GLN A 100 -21.06 -17.10 35.73
C GLN A 100 -20.16 -16.10 36.49
N ALA A 101 -19.02 -16.56 37.01
CA ALA A 101 -18.05 -15.71 37.68
C ALA A 101 -17.41 -14.70 36.71
N ALA A 102 -17.08 -15.14 35.49
CA ALA A 102 -16.55 -14.29 34.44
C ALA A 102 -17.55 -13.19 34.05
N GLY A 103 -18.83 -13.50 33.86
CA GLY A 103 -19.85 -12.50 33.53
C GLY A 103 -20.04 -11.46 34.64
N ARG A 104 -20.03 -11.86 35.92
CA ARG A 104 -20.09 -10.92 37.06
C ARG A 104 -18.85 -10.02 37.14
N TYR A 105 -17.67 -10.56 36.80
CA TYR A 105 -16.44 -9.79 36.70
C TYR A 105 -16.51 -8.78 35.56
N SER A 106 -16.96 -9.19 34.38
CA SER A 106 -17.15 -8.35 33.19
C SER A 106 -18.09 -7.16 33.47
N LEU A 107 -19.23 -7.38 34.15
CA LEU A 107 -20.11 -6.28 34.55
C LEU A 107 -19.44 -5.29 35.52
N ARG A 108 -18.64 -5.78 36.47
CA ARG A 108 -17.91 -4.94 37.41
C ARG A 108 -16.84 -4.12 36.70
N MET A 109 -16.11 -4.75 35.78
CA MET A 109 -15.10 -4.08 34.96
C MET A 109 -15.71 -3.05 34.02
N SER A 110 -16.87 -3.32 33.43
CA SER A 110 -17.59 -2.36 32.59
C SER A 110 -17.93 -1.07 33.35
N ARG A 111 -18.49 -1.17 34.58
CA ARG A 111 -18.76 0.02 35.42
C ARG A 111 -17.48 0.76 35.80
N LEU A 112 -16.44 0.04 36.18
CA LEU A 112 -15.14 0.65 36.51
C LEU A 112 -14.51 1.37 35.32
N MET A 113 -14.69 0.84 34.10
CA MET A 113 -14.23 1.48 32.88
C MET A 113 -15.04 2.73 32.56
N ASP A 114 -16.37 2.70 32.70
CA ASP A 114 -17.21 3.89 32.45
C ASP A 114 -16.95 5.04 33.44
N GLU A 115 -16.81 4.74 34.74
CA GLU A 115 -16.49 5.73 35.77
C GLU A 115 -15.10 6.36 35.56
N ARG A 116 -14.14 5.60 35.04
CA ARG A 116 -12.74 6.04 34.91
C ARG A 116 -12.37 6.55 33.53
N PHE A 117 -13.12 6.19 32.49
CA PHE A 117 -12.89 6.60 31.11
C PHE A 117 -13.81 7.77 30.75
N GLN A 118 -13.58 8.89 31.41
CA GLN A 118 -14.26 10.16 31.16
C GLN A 118 -13.35 11.04 30.30
N ILE A 119 -13.78 11.33 29.08
CA ILE A 119 -13.04 12.22 28.19
C ILE A 119 -13.15 13.63 28.74
N GLN A 120 -12.00 14.26 28.94
CA GLN A 120 -11.94 15.66 29.36
C GLN A 120 -11.72 16.52 28.12
N ARG A 121 -12.56 17.55 27.95
CA ARG A 121 -12.39 18.54 26.89
C ARG A 121 -11.72 19.78 27.44
N GLU A 122 -10.64 20.21 26.79
CA GLU A 122 -9.95 21.47 27.03
C GLU A 122 -9.90 22.25 25.71
N GLY A 123 -10.87 23.15 25.47
CA GLY A 123 -10.98 23.88 24.20
C GLY A 123 -11.27 22.97 23.00
N ASP A 124 -10.36 22.94 22.04
CA ASP A 124 -10.39 22.07 20.86
C ASP A 124 -9.75 20.69 21.10
N GLN A 125 -9.23 20.42 22.31
CA GLN A 125 -8.58 19.17 22.66
C GLN A 125 -9.49 18.25 23.46
N LEU A 126 -9.46 16.96 23.10
CA LEU A 126 -10.05 15.86 23.85
C LEU A 126 -8.90 15.06 24.48
N ILE A 127 -8.84 15.08 25.80
CA ILE A 127 -7.92 14.28 26.59
C ILE A 127 -8.60 12.92 26.83
N VAL A 128 -8.16 11.93 26.06
CA VAL A 128 -8.68 10.55 26.13
C VAL A 128 -8.16 9.85 27.39
N PHE A 129 -6.89 10.06 27.71
CA PHE A 129 -6.35 9.75 29.03
C PHE A 129 -5.16 10.66 29.36
N ARG A 130 -4.94 10.87 30.66
CA ARG A 130 -3.73 11.48 31.22
C ARG A 130 -3.43 10.76 32.53
N SER A 131 -2.32 10.02 32.59
CA SER A 131 -1.97 9.18 33.73
C SER A 131 -0.48 9.20 34.01
N ASP A 132 -0.10 9.37 35.27
CA ASP A 132 1.28 9.17 35.70
C ASP A 132 1.55 7.68 35.89
N LEU A 133 2.33 7.09 34.97
CA LEU A 133 2.70 5.68 34.99
C LEU A 133 3.87 5.39 35.95
N THR A 134 4.51 6.43 36.50
CA THR A 134 5.73 6.32 37.31
C THR A 134 5.49 6.54 38.81
N GLY A 135 4.32 7.02 39.21
CA GLY A 135 3.96 7.31 40.61
C GLY A 135 3.43 6.09 41.40
N GLN A 136 3.73 6.03 42.70
CA GLN A 136 3.34 4.96 43.66
C GLN A 136 1.81 4.79 43.92
N GLY A 137 0.94 5.45 43.15
CA GLY A 137 -0.52 5.35 43.26
C GLY A 137 -1.26 5.10 41.94
N GLY A 138 -0.54 4.99 40.81
CA GLY A 138 -1.13 4.67 39.52
C GLY A 138 -1.47 3.18 39.47
N ASN A 139 -2.72 2.82 39.18
CA ASN A 139 -3.08 1.43 38.94
C ASN A 139 -2.78 1.10 37.46
N PRO A 140 -1.64 0.46 37.12
CA PRO A 140 -1.17 0.31 35.74
C PRO A 140 -2.16 -0.49 34.87
N MET A 141 -3.07 -1.25 35.49
CA MET A 141 -3.97 -2.15 34.80
C MET A 141 -4.99 -1.45 33.91
N VAL A 142 -5.51 -0.27 34.30
CA VAL A 142 -6.53 0.45 33.52
C VAL A 142 -5.90 1.18 32.34
N ALA A 143 -4.77 1.87 32.57
CA ALA A 143 -4.03 2.52 31.48
C ALA A 143 -3.54 1.48 30.45
N THR A 144 -3.06 0.32 30.91
CA THR A 144 -2.61 -0.76 30.00
C THR A 144 -3.78 -1.40 29.24
N ALA A 145 -4.95 -1.57 29.87
CA ALA A 145 -6.14 -2.11 29.20
C ALA A 145 -6.69 -1.16 28.12
N THR A 146 -6.77 0.15 28.41
CA THR A 146 -7.18 1.17 27.45
C THR A 146 -6.18 1.30 26.29
N ILE A 147 -4.88 1.34 26.58
CA ILE A 147 -3.83 1.32 25.54
C ILE A 147 -3.93 0.02 24.72
N GLY A 148 -4.19 -1.13 25.35
CA GLY A 148 -4.35 -2.41 24.67
C GLY A 148 -5.51 -2.44 23.68
N VAL A 149 -6.68 -1.93 24.07
CA VAL A 149 -7.86 -1.84 23.17
C VAL A 149 -7.63 -0.82 22.06
N LEU A 150 -7.05 0.35 22.36
CA LEU A 150 -6.75 1.36 21.35
C LEU A 150 -5.68 0.88 20.36
N VAL A 151 -4.62 0.22 20.83
CA VAL A 151 -3.61 -0.41 19.96
C VAL A 151 -4.24 -1.53 19.14
N ALA A 152 -5.12 -2.35 19.71
CA ALA A 152 -5.83 -3.40 18.97
C ALA A 152 -6.75 -2.85 17.87
N LEU A 153 -7.42 -1.71 18.11
CA LEU A 153 -8.25 -1.04 17.10
C LEU A 153 -7.43 -0.27 16.06
N LEU A 154 -6.29 0.29 16.47
CA LEU A 154 -5.39 1.05 15.59
C LEU A 154 -4.50 0.14 14.74
N LEU A 155 -4.15 -1.07 15.20
CA LEU A 155 -3.27 -1.99 14.49
C LEU A 155 -3.77 -2.33 13.08
N PRO A 156 -5.05 -2.75 12.87
CA PRO A 156 -5.60 -2.97 11.53
C PRO A 156 -5.56 -1.71 10.67
N ALA A 157 -5.89 -0.54 11.25
CA ALA A 157 -5.88 0.74 10.53
C ALA A 157 -4.45 1.17 10.13
N VAL A 158 -3.46 0.98 11.01
CA VAL A 158 -2.05 1.25 10.74
C VAL A 158 -1.50 0.28 9.71
N GLN A 159 -1.91 -0.99 9.74
CA GLN A 159 -1.53 -1.99 8.74
C GLN A 159 -2.13 -1.65 7.36
N ALA A 160 -3.41 -1.30 7.31
CA ALA A 160 -4.06 -0.84 6.08
C ALA A 160 -3.42 0.44 5.52
N ALA A 161 -3.11 1.41 6.38
CA ALA A 161 -2.41 2.64 5.98
C ALA A 161 -1.00 2.36 5.44
N ARG A 162 -0.25 1.45 6.07
CA ARG A 162 1.07 1.02 5.58
C ARG A 162 0.97 0.30 4.23
N GLU A 163 -0.03 -0.56 4.04
CA GLU A 163 -0.25 -1.23 2.77
C GLU A 163 -0.64 -0.25 1.66
N ALA A 164 -1.54 0.70 1.96
CA ALA A 164 -1.90 1.76 1.03
C ALA A 164 -0.67 2.60 0.65
N ALA A 165 0.19 2.95 1.62
CA ALA A 165 1.42 3.69 1.37
C ALA A 165 2.41 2.90 0.49
N ARG A 166 2.60 1.60 0.75
CA ARG A 166 3.44 0.73 -0.09
C ARG A 166 2.90 0.65 -1.52
N ARG A 167 1.60 0.46 -1.69
CA ARG A 167 0.96 0.47 -3.01
C ARG A 167 1.16 1.80 -3.74
N THR A 168 0.96 2.92 -3.06
CA THR A 168 1.24 4.26 -3.65
C THR A 168 2.69 4.43 -4.03
N GLN A 169 3.63 3.95 -3.22
CA GLN A 169 5.05 3.98 -3.55
C GLN A 169 5.36 3.08 -4.77
N SER A 170 4.77 1.89 -4.85
CA SER A 170 4.90 1.02 -6.02
C SER A 170 4.32 1.67 -7.30
N MET A 171 3.19 2.35 -7.19
CA MET A 171 2.61 3.15 -8.29
C MET A 171 3.58 4.26 -8.75
N ASN A 172 4.23 4.95 -7.81
CA ASN A 172 5.20 5.99 -8.13
C ASN A 172 6.48 5.42 -8.77
N ASN A 173 6.94 4.25 -8.32
CA ASN A 173 8.05 3.53 -8.95
C ASN A 173 7.71 3.17 -10.40
N MET A 174 6.56 2.53 -10.63
CA MET A 174 6.06 2.23 -11.97
C MET A 174 5.93 3.51 -12.82
N LYS A 175 5.40 4.59 -12.24
CA LYS A 175 5.26 5.87 -12.96
C LYS A 175 6.60 6.42 -13.44
N GLN A 176 7.65 6.33 -12.62
CA GLN A 176 9.00 6.75 -13.02
C GLN A 176 9.56 5.86 -14.13
N ILE A 177 9.36 4.55 -14.07
CA ILE A 177 9.74 3.61 -15.15
C ILE A 177 9.04 3.98 -16.45
N MET A 178 7.72 4.20 -16.40
CA MET A 178 6.93 4.55 -17.58
C MET A 178 7.33 5.91 -18.17
N LEU A 179 7.64 6.91 -17.34
CA LEU A 179 8.17 8.19 -17.81
C LEU A 179 9.55 8.03 -18.47
N ALA A 180 10.41 7.14 -17.95
CA ALA A 180 11.69 6.85 -18.57
C ALA A 180 11.54 6.16 -19.95
N LEU A 181 10.56 5.27 -20.10
CA LEU A 181 10.19 4.70 -21.40
C LEU A 181 9.73 5.77 -22.40
N LEU A 182 8.88 6.70 -21.98
CA LEU A 182 8.45 7.83 -22.81
C LEU A 182 9.59 8.78 -23.16
N ASN A 183 10.51 9.05 -22.23
CA ASN A 183 11.67 9.88 -22.50
C ASN A 183 12.62 9.20 -23.50
N HIS A 184 12.76 7.87 -23.43
CA HIS A 184 13.45 7.10 -24.45
C HIS A 184 12.75 7.24 -25.82
N GLU A 185 11.43 7.12 -25.89
CA GLU A 185 10.65 7.34 -27.12
C GLU A 185 10.85 8.76 -27.67
N ALA A 186 10.75 9.79 -26.83
CA ALA A 186 10.93 11.16 -27.26
C ALA A 186 12.33 11.41 -27.87
N ALA A 187 13.36 10.82 -27.27
CA ALA A 187 14.76 10.97 -27.66
C ALA A 187 15.17 10.10 -28.85
N LYS A 188 14.66 8.86 -28.95
CA LYS A 188 15.06 7.83 -29.92
C LYS A 188 14.02 7.56 -31.01
N LYS A 189 12.83 8.15 -30.90
CA LYS A 189 11.64 7.96 -31.75
C LYS A 189 10.99 6.59 -31.68
N THR A 190 11.42 5.78 -30.73
CA THR A 190 10.89 4.46 -30.43
C THR A 190 10.99 4.18 -28.93
N TYR A 191 10.03 3.44 -28.38
CA TYR A 191 10.22 2.73 -27.12
C TYR A 191 11.47 1.84 -27.23
N PRO A 192 12.14 1.46 -26.13
CA PRO A 192 13.23 0.50 -26.22
C PRO A 192 12.70 -0.85 -26.71
N ALA A 193 13.48 -1.54 -27.55
CA ALA A 193 13.28 -2.97 -27.77
C ALA A 193 13.48 -3.73 -26.45
N TYR A 194 12.94 -4.95 -26.33
CA TYR A 194 13.02 -5.73 -25.08
C TYR A 194 14.48 -6.01 -24.64
N ALA A 195 15.39 -6.03 -25.61
CA ALA A 195 16.82 -6.16 -25.43
C ALA A 195 17.58 -5.40 -26.51
N ASN A 196 18.88 -5.18 -26.29
CA ASN A 196 19.81 -4.99 -27.41
C ASN A 196 20.41 -6.33 -27.84
N PHE A 197 20.99 -6.35 -29.04
CA PHE A 197 21.45 -7.57 -29.70
C PHE A 197 22.88 -7.43 -30.21
N ASP A 198 23.59 -8.55 -30.25
CA ASP A 198 24.85 -8.65 -31.00
C ASP A 198 24.61 -8.80 -32.51
N ALA A 199 25.70 -8.85 -33.29
CA ALA A 199 25.64 -9.02 -34.73
C ALA A 199 25.03 -10.36 -35.18
N ALA A 200 24.95 -11.36 -34.29
CA ALA A 200 24.33 -12.65 -34.56
C ALA A 200 22.85 -12.69 -34.13
N GLY A 201 22.30 -11.59 -33.62
CA GLY A 201 20.91 -11.50 -33.14
C GLY A 201 20.71 -12.15 -31.77
N LYS A 202 21.78 -12.35 -30.98
CA LYS A 202 21.66 -12.83 -29.60
C LYS A 202 21.29 -11.65 -28.68
N PRO A 203 20.26 -11.76 -27.82
CA PRO A 203 19.93 -10.71 -26.87
C PRO A 203 20.99 -10.60 -25.78
N LEU A 204 21.34 -9.36 -25.42
CA LEU A 204 22.43 -9.03 -24.50
C LEU A 204 21.91 -8.50 -23.16
N LEU A 205 21.38 -7.27 -23.13
CA LEU A 205 20.90 -6.58 -21.92
C LEU A 205 19.43 -6.19 -22.07
N SER A 206 18.68 -6.23 -20.97
CA SER A 206 17.28 -5.82 -20.90
C SER A 206 17.08 -4.34 -21.26
N TRP A 207 15.90 -4.00 -21.79
CA TRP A 207 15.39 -2.63 -21.93
C TRP A 207 15.57 -1.77 -20.67
N ARG A 208 15.53 -2.39 -19.47
CA ARG A 208 15.74 -1.69 -18.19
C ARG A 208 17.10 -1.03 -18.08
N VAL A 209 18.14 -1.64 -18.66
CA VAL A 209 19.48 -1.05 -18.72
C VAL A 209 19.47 0.16 -19.65
N HIS A 210 18.80 0.07 -20.79
CA HIS A 210 18.73 1.14 -21.80
C HIS A 210 17.91 2.35 -21.35
N ILE A 211 17.08 2.23 -20.31
CA ILE A 211 16.37 3.37 -19.73
C ILE A 211 17.08 4.03 -18.54
N LEU A 212 18.20 3.48 -18.05
CA LEU A 212 18.94 4.06 -16.92
C LEU A 212 19.30 5.55 -17.10
N PRO A 213 19.75 6.03 -18.28
CA PRO A 213 20.01 7.46 -18.49
C PRO A 213 18.79 8.36 -18.22
N TYR A 214 17.57 7.84 -18.45
CA TYR A 214 16.31 8.57 -18.24
C TYR A 214 15.74 8.38 -16.83
N LEU A 215 16.42 7.59 -15.99
CA LEU A 215 16.16 7.39 -14.56
C LEU A 215 17.22 8.08 -13.68
N GLU A 216 18.00 9.00 -14.26
CA GLU A 216 19.14 9.66 -13.59
C GLU A 216 20.25 8.69 -13.15
N GLN A 217 20.32 7.50 -13.77
CA GLN A 217 21.30 6.44 -13.49
C GLN A 217 22.42 6.36 -14.55
N GLU A 218 22.79 7.49 -15.15
CA GLU A 218 23.83 7.60 -16.19
C GLU A 218 25.18 7.02 -15.76
N ALA A 219 25.55 7.22 -14.48
CA ALA A 219 26.80 6.69 -13.93
C ALA A 219 26.81 5.16 -13.85
N LEU A 220 25.67 4.53 -13.60
CA LEU A 220 25.52 3.08 -13.63
C LEU A 220 25.47 2.56 -15.06
N TYR A 221 24.76 3.25 -15.95
CA TYR A 221 24.68 2.90 -17.38
C TYR A 221 26.06 2.79 -18.02
N LYS A 222 26.95 3.76 -17.77
CA LYS A 222 28.34 3.77 -18.29
C LYS A 222 29.22 2.63 -17.80
N GLN A 223 28.84 1.94 -16.73
CA GLN A 223 29.60 0.79 -16.23
C GLN A 223 29.27 -0.48 -17.01
N PHE A 224 28.13 -0.57 -17.70
CA PHE A 224 27.78 -1.74 -18.49
C PHE A 224 28.61 -1.84 -19.77
N HIS A 225 29.06 -3.05 -20.10
CA HIS A 225 29.54 -3.39 -21.43
C HIS A 225 28.33 -3.77 -22.28
N LEU A 226 27.91 -2.85 -23.16
CA LEU A 226 26.68 -2.99 -23.95
C LEU A 226 26.78 -4.07 -25.04
N ASP A 227 27.98 -4.45 -25.42
CA ASP A 227 28.31 -5.51 -26.37
C ASP A 227 28.46 -6.90 -25.71
N GLU A 228 28.27 -6.99 -24.39
CA GLU A 228 28.32 -8.23 -23.62
C GLU A 228 26.94 -8.63 -23.07
N PRO A 229 26.67 -9.94 -22.88
CA PRO A 229 25.43 -10.38 -22.27
C PRO A 229 25.34 -9.96 -20.80
N TRP A 230 24.11 -9.91 -20.28
CA TRP A 230 23.79 -9.55 -18.89
C TRP A 230 24.54 -10.36 -17.81
N ASP A 231 24.91 -11.60 -18.13
CA ASP A 231 25.59 -12.56 -17.26
C ASP A 231 27.08 -12.73 -17.58
N SER A 232 27.67 -11.83 -18.38
CA SER A 232 29.13 -11.80 -18.58
C SER A 232 29.87 -11.61 -17.26
N GLU A 233 31.16 -11.99 -17.22
CA GLU A 233 31.99 -11.84 -16.02
C GLU A 233 32.01 -10.40 -15.49
N HIS A 234 31.90 -9.41 -16.39
CA HIS A 234 31.82 -7.99 -16.07
C HIS A 234 30.40 -7.57 -15.66
N ASN A 235 29.41 -7.75 -16.55
CA ASN A 235 28.05 -7.22 -16.34
C ASN A 235 27.34 -7.87 -15.15
N LYS A 236 27.61 -9.14 -14.83
CA LYS A 236 26.99 -9.81 -13.68
C LYS A 236 27.33 -9.15 -12.34
N GLN A 237 28.46 -8.43 -12.26
CA GLN A 237 28.87 -7.69 -11.05
C GLN A 237 28.01 -6.46 -10.78
N LEU A 238 27.28 -5.98 -11.80
CA LEU A 238 26.40 -4.82 -11.71
C LEU A 238 24.97 -5.19 -11.29
N ILE A 239 24.62 -6.48 -11.31
CA ILE A 239 23.29 -6.97 -10.92
C ILE A 239 22.88 -6.50 -9.51
N PRO A 240 23.74 -6.55 -8.48
CA PRO A 240 23.41 -6.06 -7.13
C PRO A 240 23.27 -4.54 -7.02
N LEU A 241 23.68 -3.77 -8.03
CA LEU A 241 23.56 -2.31 -8.08
C LEU A 241 22.21 -1.86 -8.68
N MET A 242 21.20 -2.73 -8.65
CA MET A 242 19.87 -2.43 -9.15
C MET A 242 19.29 -1.17 -8.48
N PRO A 243 18.79 -0.19 -9.26
CA PRO A 243 18.05 0.93 -8.69
C PRO A 243 16.85 0.49 -7.86
N GLU A 244 16.64 1.10 -6.70
CA GLU A 244 15.52 0.79 -5.78
C GLU A 244 14.15 0.90 -6.45
N LEU A 245 14.01 1.76 -7.47
CA LEU A 245 12.75 1.94 -8.21
C LEU A 245 12.28 0.67 -8.95
N PHE A 246 13.17 -0.30 -9.21
CA PHE A 246 12.79 -1.57 -9.83
C PHE A 246 12.25 -2.60 -8.83
N LEU A 247 12.33 -2.29 -7.53
CA LEU A 247 11.87 -3.15 -6.45
C LEU A 247 10.48 -2.70 -5.98
N ASP A 248 9.60 -3.66 -5.71
CA ASP A 248 8.35 -3.39 -5.03
C ASP A 248 8.53 -3.23 -3.51
N PRO A 249 8.01 -2.16 -2.87
CA PRO A 249 8.15 -1.92 -1.44
C PRO A 249 7.42 -2.91 -0.53
N SER A 250 6.50 -3.73 -1.06
CA SER A 250 5.86 -4.85 -0.34
C SER A 250 6.65 -6.16 -0.43
N SER A 251 7.70 -6.23 -1.27
CA SER A 251 8.55 -7.42 -1.38
C SER A 251 9.47 -7.61 -0.18
N ARG A 252 9.91 -8.86 0.04
CA ARG A 252 10.97 -9.20 0.99
C ARG A 252 12.38 -9.12 0.37
N PHE A 253 12.48 -8.95 -0.94
CA PHE A 253 13.77 -8.79 -1.61
C PHE A 253 14.40 -7.45 -1.27
N LEU A 254 15.72 -7.41 -1.34
CA LEU A 254 16.53 -6.21 -1.26
C LEU A 254 17.05 -5.88 -2.66
N PRO A 255 17.41 -4.62 -2.96
CA PRO A 255 17.96 -4.25 -4.27
C PRO A 255 19.17 -5.10 -4.67
N ALA A 256 20.00 -5.49 -3.68
CA ALA A 256 21.17 -6.36 -3.88
C ALA A 256 20.83 -7.77 -4.40
N ASN A 257 19.59 -8.24 -4.28
CA ASN A 257 19.15 -9.47 -4.92
C ASN A 257 19.09 -9.34 -6.45
N GLY A 258 19.06 -8.11 -6.98
CA GLY A 258 19.04 -7.82 -8.41
C GLY A 258 17.80 -8.32 -9.14
N LYS A 259 16.68 -8.49 -8.41
CA LYS A 259 15.41 -8.96 -8.97
C LYS A 259 14.38 -7.83 -9.00
N THR A 260 13.79 -7.63 -10.17
CA THR A 260 12.77 -6.61 -10.42
C THR A 260 11.36 -7.20 -10.40
N HIS A 261 10.40 -6.43 -9.88
CA HIS A 261 8.97 -6.77 -9.87
C HIS A 261 8.22 -6.12 -11.04
N TYR A 262 8.81 -5.15 -11.71
CA TYR A 262 8.20 -4.51 -12.88
C TYR A 262 8.72 -5.18 -14.14
N VAL A 263 7.84 -5.85 -14.89
CA VAL A 263 8.16 -6.65 -16.08
C VAL A 263 7.40 -6.22 -17.32
N GLY A 264 8.09 -6.19 -18.46
CA GLY A 264 7.48 -5.91 -19.75
C GLY A 264 6.51 -7.02 -20.16
N VAL A 265 5.50 -6.65 -20.95
CA VAL A 265 4.60 -7.62 -21.59
C VAL A 265 5.20 -8.05 -22.93
N MET A 266 5.64 -9.31 -23.02
CA MET A 266 6.27 -9.87 -24.22
C MET A 266 5.36 -10.80 -25.03
N GLY A 267 5.66 -10.88 -26.33
CA GLY A 267 5.02 -11.78 -27.30
C GLY A 267 4.53 -11.01 -28.51
N GLU A 268 4.02 -11.70 -29.54
CA GLU A 268 3.78 -11.16 -30.89
C GLU A 268 3.12 -9.77 -30.96
N GLY A 269 1.82 -9.51 -31.09
CA GLY A 269 1.31 -8.12 -31.18
C GLY A 269 1.41 -7.23 -29.92
N ARG A 270 2.47 -7.27 -29.10
CA ARG A 270 2.65 -6.49 -27.86
C ARG A 270 3.80 -5.48 -28.00
N LEU A 271 3.97 -4.58 -27.03
CA LEU A 271 5.04 -3.56 -27.09
C LEU A 271 6.44 -4.19 -27.15
N PHE A 272 6.67 -5.29 -26.42
CA PHE A 272 7.92 -6.04 -26.44
C PHE A 272 7.74 -7.33 -27.27
N ASP A 273 7.65 -7.17 -28.58
CA ASP A 273 7.30 -8.25 -29.53
C ASP A 273 8.41 -9.28 -29.82
N GLY A 274 9.62 -9.05 -29.32
CA GLY A 274 10.78 -9.89 -29.61
C GLY A 274 11.62 -9.39 -30.79
N SER A 275 11.25 -8.28 -31.42
CA SER A 275 12.05 -7.67 -32.49
C SER A 275 13.27 -6.91 -31.95
N ALA A 276 14.23 -6.67 -32.84
CA ALA A 276 15.47 -5.96 -32.53
C ALA A 276 15.31 -4.43 -32.44
N GLU A 277 14.21 -3.93 -32.98
CA GLU A 277 13.86 -2.50 -32.97
C GLU A 277 12.64 -2.30 -32.06
N GLY A 278 12.56 -1.16 -31.39
CA GLY A 278 11.38 -0.86 -30.60
C GLY A 278 10.26 -0.22 -31.42
N HIS A 279 9.05 -0.20 -30.86
CA HIS A 279 7.89 0.42 -31.50
C HIS A 279 7.95 1.95 -31.44
N ALA A 280 7.61 2.62 -32.53
CA ALA A 280 7.34 4.06 -32.51
C ALA A 280 5.96 4.32 -31.93
N ILE A 281 5.73 5.43 -31.23
CA ILE A 281 4.41 5.69 -30.60
C ILE A 281 3.24 5.61 -31.60
N LYS A 282 3.48 6.00 -32.86
CA LYS A 282 2.48 5.96 -33.95
C LYS A 282 2.07 4.56 -34.40
N THR A 283 2.81 3.50 -34.05
CA THR A 283 2.50 2.12 -34.42
C THR A 283 1.56 1.45 -33.41
N ILE A 284 1.28 2.11 -32.28
CA ILE A 284 0.34 1.64 -31.26
C ILE A 284 -1.07 2.11 -31.65
N THR A 285 -1.70 1.37 -32.56
CA THR A 285 -2.99 1.72 -33.17
C THR A 285 -4.19 1.44 -32.26
N ASP A 286 -4.06 0.56 -31.27
CA ASP A 286 -5.10 0.30 -30.25
C ASP A 286 -5.23 1.47 -29.24
N GLY A 287 -4.29 2.42 -29.29
CA GLY A 287 -4.25 3.60 -28.45
C GLY A 287 -3.30 3.43 -27.26
N THR A 288 -2.43 4.41 -27.05
CA THR A 288 -1.38 4.35 -26.01
C THR A 288 -1.93 4.29 -24.59
N SER A 289 -3.15 4.80 -24.35
CA SER A 289 -3.85 4.70 -23.07
C SER A 289 -4.58 3.36 -22.86
N ASN A 290 -4.62 2.50 -23.88
CA ASN A 290 -5.28 1.19 -23.83
C ASN A 290 -4.30 0.03 -24.03
N THR A 291 -3.00 0.31 -24.15
CA THR A 291 -1.97 -0.72 -24.30
C THR A 291 -1.05 -0.74 -23.08
N ILE A 292 -1.09 -1.85 -22.34
CA ILE A 292 -0.20 -2.15 -21.22
C ILE A 292 1.19 -2.50 -21.75
N ALA A 293 2.19 -1.79 -21.24
CA ALA A 293 3.60 -2.01 -21.56
C ALA A 293 4.30 -2.85 -20.49
N VAL A 294 4.04 -2.52 -19.21
CA VAL A 294 4.72 -3.08 -18.05
C VAL A 294 3.70 -3.48 -17.00
N VAL A 295 3.91 -4.62 -16.36
CA VAL A 295 3.08 -5.15 -15.28
C VAL A 295 3.93 -5.40 -14.04
N GLN A 296 3.33 -5.20 -12.87
CA GLN A 296 3.92 -5.58 -11.59
C GLN A 296 3.66 -7.06 -11.34
N THR A 297 4.68 -7.80 -10.91
CA THR A 297 4.59 -9.20 -10.48
C THR A 297 4.93 -9.33 -9.00
N GLY A 298 4.62 -10.49 -8.41
CA GLY A 298 5.12 -10.84 -7.08
C GLY A 298 6.52 -11.48 -7.11
N ASP A 299 7.00 -11.90 -5.94
CA ASP A 299 8.37 -12.44 -5.78
C ASP A 299 8.66 -13.67 -6.65
N THR A 300 7.63 -14.47 -6.96
CA THR A 300 7.72 -15.65 -7.83
C THR A 300 7.87 -15.29 -9.31
N GLY A 301 7.33 -14.15 -9.73
CA GLY A 301 7.43 -13.60 -11.08
C GLY A 301 8.61 -12.64 -11.28
N ALA A 302 9.38 -12.35 -10.23
CA ALA A 302 10.49 -11.42 -10.30
C ALA A 302 11.71 -12.01 -11.03
N VAL A 303 12.27 -11.23 -11.96
CA VAL A 303 13.38 -11.64 -12.84
C VAL A 303 14.62 -10.80 -12.56
N ALA A 304 15.80 -11.27 -12.99
CA ALA A 304 17.01 -10.45 -12.87
C ALA A 304 16.88 -9.20 -13.76
N TRP A 305 17.07 -8.00 -13.21
CA TRP A 305 16.70 -6.75 -13.90
C TRP A 305 17.52 -6.45 -15.17
N THR A 306 18.74 -6.99 -15.26
CA THR A 306 19.60 -6.84 -16.45
C THR A 306 19.33 -7.90 -17.52
N LYS A 307 18.67 -9.01 -17.15
CA LYS A 307 18.41 -10.14 -18.04
C LYS A 307 17.29 -9.77 -19.02
N PRO A 308 17.46 -9.99 -20.34
CA PRO A 308 16.44 -9.72 -21.35
C PRO A 308 15.34 -10.80 -21.34
N VAL A 309 14.66 -10.94 -20.21
CA VAL A 309 13.52 -11.82 -20.00
C VAL A 309 12.45 -11.05 -19.25
N ASP A 310 11.21 -11.30 -19.62
CA ASP A 310 10.04 -10.59 -19.15
C ASP A 310 8.83 -11.51 -19.20
N TRP A 311 7.65 -11.01 -18.86
CA TRP A 311 6.45 -11.83 -18.80
C TRP A 311 5.92 -12.13 -20.20
N LYS A 312 5.74 -13.41 -20.50
CA LYS A 312 5.04 -13.88 -21.70
C LYS A 312 3.64 -14.31 -21.28
N ALA A 313 2.63 -13.60 -21.76
CA ALA A 313 1.25 -13.92 -21.46
C ALA A 313 0.91 -15.32 -22.01
N ASP A 314 0.49 -16.23 -21.13
CA ASP A 314 -0.11 -17.50 -21.54
C ASP A 314 -1.58 -17.25 -21.86
N GLU A 315 -1.99 -17.46 -23.11
CA GLU A 315 -3.37 -17.24 -23.53
C GLU A 315 -4.37 -18.16 -22.81
N ASN A 316 -3.90 -19.27 -22.25
CA ASN A 316 -4.72 -20.19 -21.43
C ASN A 316 -4.71 -19.83 -19.95
N ASN A 317 -3.77 -18.97 -19.51
CA ASN A 317 -3.65 -18.50 -18.14
C ASN A 317 -3.05 -17.09 -18.11
N LEU A 318 -3.87 -16.11 -18.48
CA LEU A 318 -3.47 -14.71 -18.54
C LEU A 318 -3.09 -14.13 -17.15
N MET A 319 -3.37 -14.83 -16.06
CA MET A 319 -3.22 -14.33 -14.68
C MET A 319 -1.95 -14.80 -13.94
N GLY A 320 -1.11 -15.66 -14.51
CA GLY A 320 0.18 -16.04 -13.88
C GLY A 320 1.31 -15.14 -14.37
N PRO A 321 2.28 -14.64 -13.57
CA PRO A 321 2.66 -14.88 -12.17
C PRO A 321 2.40 -13.65 -11.26
N PHE A 322 1.20 -13.07 -11.33
CA PHE A 322 0.81 -11.93 -10.49
C PHE A 322 0.46 -12.42 -9.08
N ASP A 323 1.48 -12.89 -8.35
CA ASP A 323 1.37 -13.26 -6.94
C ASP A 323 1.13 -11.98 -6.12
N PRO A 324 0.10 -11.93 -5.24
CA PRO A 324 -0.36 -10.68 -4.65
C PRO A 324 0.62 -10.12 -3.61
N LEU A 325 1.52 -9.23 -4.06
CA LEU A 325 2.15 -8.24 -3.18
C LEU A 325 1.14 -7.20 -2.70
N HIS A 326 0.07 -6.99 -3.47
CA HIS A 326 -1.08 -6.17 -3.11
C HIS A 326 -2.38 -6.98 -3.20
N PRO A 327 -3.29 -6.88 -2.22
CA PRO A 327 -4.59 -7.55 -2.28
C PRO A 327 -5.45 -7.05 -3.45
N GLY A 328 -6.11 -7.97 -4.16
CA GLY A 328 -7.17 -7.68 -5.13
C GLY A 328 -6.75 -7.38 -6.58
N GLY A 329 -5.45 -7.25 -6.86
CA GLY A 329 -4.97 -6.95 -8.20
C GLY A 329 -3.48 -6.62 -8.27
N PHE A 330 -3.06 -6.06 -9.39
CA PHE A 330 -1.67 -5.67 -9.67
C PHE A 330 -1.60 -4.34 -10.41
N LEU A 331 -0.44 -3.68 -10.38
CA LEU A 331 -0.24 -2.44 -11.12
C LEU A 331 0.17 -2.70 -12.56
N ALA A 332 -0.44 -1.97 -13.49
CA ALA A 332 -0.09 -1.96 -14.91
C ALA A 332 0.28 -0.55 -15.36
N GLY A 333 1.42 -0.43 -16.05
CA GLY A 333 1.87 0.77 -16.72
C GLY A 333 1.53 0.73 -18.21
N PHE A 334 0.89 1.79 -18.70
CA PHE A 334 0.41 1.91 -20.07
C PHE A 334 1.37 2.72 -20.94
N CYS A 335 1.29 2.55 -22.26
CA CYS A 335 2.21 3.18 -23.20
C CYS A 335 2.18 4.72 -23.11
N ASP A 336 1.06 5.36 -22.80
CA ASP A 336 0.99 6.82 -22.55
C ASP A 336 1.62 7.27 -21.21
N GLY A 337 2.12 6.31 -20.44
CA GLY A 337 2.81 6.47 -19.17
C GLY A 337 1.90 6.56 -17.94
N HIS A 338 0.59 6.43 -18.06
CA HIS A 338 -0.26 6.30 -16.87
C HIS A 338 -0.12 4.91 -16.22
N VAL A 339 -0.51 4.83 -14.95
CA VAL A 339 -0.46 3.60 -14.16
C VAL A 339 -1.85 3.35 -13.58
N SER A 340 -2.38 2.14 -13.78
CA SER A 340 -3.66 1.72 -13.22
C SER A 340 -3.49 0.46 -12.37
N PHE A 341 -4.43 0.24 -11.46
CA PHE A 341 -4.52 -0.98 -10.67
C PHE A 341 -5.56 -1.90 -11.33
N ILE A 342 -5.10 -3.03 -11.84
CA ILE A 342 -5.94 -4.00 -12.57
C ILE A 342 -6.42 -5.07 -11.59
N SER A 343 -7.74 -5.21 -11.49
CA SER A 343 -8.37 -6.23 -10.65
C SER A 343 -8.10 -7.65 -11.18
N TYR A 344 -7.92 -8.62 -10.28
CA TYR A 344 -7.89 -10.04 -10.66
C TYR A 344 -9.24 -10.55 -11.22
N GLU A 345 -10.31 -9.78 -11.04
CA GLU A 345 -11.65 -10.07 -11.57
C GLU A 345 -11.88 -9.49 -12.97
N ILE A 346 -10.87 -8.85 -13.57
CA ILE A 346 -10.96 -8.32 -14.94
C ILE A 346 -11.40 -9.41 -15.91
N GLU A 347 -12.28 -9.04 -16.85
CA GLU A 347 -12.71 -9.96 -17.89
C GLU A 347 -11.50 -10.38 -18.75
N PRO A 348 -11.24 -11.68 -18.97
CA PRO A 348 -10.06 -12.14 -19.71
C PRO A 348 -9.93 -11.56 -21.12
N GLY A 349 -11.06 -11.33 -21.81
CA GLY A 349 -11.08 -10.70 -23.13
C GLY A 349 -10.62 -9.24 -23.10
N VAL A 350 -11.10 -8.47 -22.11
CA VAL A 350 -10.66 -7.08 -21.89
C VAL A 350 -9.17 -7.05 -21.56
N PHE A 351 -8.72 -7.92 -20.66
CA PHE A 351 -7.31 -7.96 -20.29
C PHE A 351 -6.43 -8.34 -21.50
N LYS A 352 -6.83 -9.31 -22.32
CA LYS A 352 -6.10 -9.69 -23.55
C LYS A 352 -5.97 -8.51 -24.51
N ALA A 353 -7.05 -7.75 -24.73
CA ALA A 353 -7.06 -6.57 -25.59
C ALA A 353 -6.12 -5.47 -25.08
N LEU A 354 -6.03 -5.30 -23.76
CA LEU A 354 -5.11 -4.35 -23.16
C LEU A 354 -3.63 -4.71 -23.38
N LEU A 355 -3.29 -5.94 -23.78
CA LEU A 355 -1.90 -6.35 -24.02
C LEU A 355 -1.41 -6.06 -25.44
N THR A 356 -2.30 -5.73 -26.38
CA THR A 356 -1.95 -5.57 -27.80
C THR A 356 -1.67 -4.12 -28.19
N VAL A 357 -0.76 -3.94 -29.17
CA VAL A 357 -0.49 -2.63 -29.80
C VAL A 357 -1.37 -2.38 -31.03
N ASN A 358 -1.90 -3.43 -31.66
CA ASN A 358 -2.62 -3.39 -32.94
C ASN A 358 -3.63 -4.55 -33.16
N GLY A 359 -4.30 -4.99 -32.10
CA GLY A 359 -5.33 -6.03 -32.13
C GLY A 359 -6.69 -5.59 -32.71
N GLU A 360 -6.92 -4.28 -32.91
CA GLU A 360 -8.19 -3.69 -33.40
C GLU A 360 -9.40 -3.90 -32.46
N GLU A 361 -9.16 -4.35 -31.23
CA GLU A 361 -10.17 -4.62 -30.21
C GLU A 361 -10.61 -3.32 -29.51
N VAL A 362 -11.93 -3.14 -29.29
CA VAL A 362 -12.45 -1.93 -28.63
C VAL A 362 -12.51 -2.15 -27.12
N VAL A 363 -11.67 -1.43 -26.37
CA VAL A 363 -11.69 -1.43 -24.90
C VAL A 363 -12.42 -0.19 -24.38
N ASN A 364 -13.45 -0.40 -23.55
CA ASN A 364 -14.11 0.70 -22.85
C ASN A 364 -13.28 1.14 -21.62
N PRO A 365 -13.03 2.44 -21.41
CA PRO A 365 -12.20 2.94 -20.30
C PRO A 365 -12.67 2.61 -18.87
N GLY A 366 -13.91 2.12 -18.71
CA GLY A 366 -14.46 1.69 -17.41
C GLY A 366 -14.43 0.18 -17.19
N ALA A 367 -13.77 -0.58 -18.06
CA ALA A 367 -13.78 -2.04 -18.04
C ALA A 367 -12.64 -2.67 -17.24
N TYR A 368 -11.74 -1.87 -16.65
CA TYR A 368 -10.56 -2.34 -15.93
C TYR A 368 -10.18 -1.50 -14.71
#